data_AF-D2ZVD8-F1
#
_entry.id   AF-D2ZVD8-F1
#
_cell.length_a   1.000
_cell.length_b   1.000
_cell.length_c   1.000
_cell.angle_alpha   90.00
_cell.angle_beta   90.00
_cell.angle_gamma   90.00
#
_symmetry.space_group_name_H-M   'P 1'
#
loop_
_entity.id
_entity.type
_entity.pdbx_description
1 polymer ?
#
loop_
_entity_poly.entity_id
_entity_poly.type
_entity_poly.pdbx_seq_one_letter_code
_entity_poly.pdbx_strand_id
1 'polypeptide(L)' 'MPYNRQKMENALLALIGALEFEDGRFWKGYDFDLLNSLHEQGLISQPWSKAKSAYLTPEGFGKAKALAEEMFGGESDL' A
#
# COMPACT_ATOMS: atom_id res chain seq x y z
N MET A 1 5.72 -23.49 0.51
CA MET A 1 5.16 -23.20 1.85
C MET A 1 4.01 -22.21 1.67
N PRO A 2 2.88 -22.33 2.37
CA PRO A 2 1.82 -21.32 2.30
C PRO A 2 2.26 -20.06 3.04
N TYR A 3 2.30 -18.91 2.35
CA TYR A 3 2.56 -17.61 2.97
C TYR A 3 1.27 -17.01 3.53
N ASN A 4 1.36 -16.25 4.62
CA ASN A 4 0.19 -15.59 5.20
C ASN A 4 -0.21 -14.39 4.33
N ARG A 5 -1.33 -14.53 3.61
CA ARG A 5 -1.87 -13.53 2.69
C ARG A 5 -2.08 -12.16 3.34
N GLN A 6 -2.73 -12.13 4.50
CA GLN A 6 -3.03 -10.89 5.22
C GLN A 6 -1.75 -10.12 5.60
N LYS A 7 -0.69 -10.83 6.01
CA LYS A 7 0.60 -10.21 6.33
C LYS A 7 1.26 -9.60 5.08
N MET A 8 1.15 -10.26 3.92
CA MET A 8 1.69 -9.73 2.67
C MET A 8 0.91 -8.47 2.22
N GLU A 9 -0.41 -8.47 2.36
CA GLU A 9 -1.25 -7.30 2.07
C GLU A 9 -0.93 -6.12 2.98
N ASN A 10 -0.81 -6.36 4.29
CA ASN A 10 -0.44 -5.34 5.25
C ASN A 10 0.97 -4.78 4.97
N ALA A 11 1.94 -5.64 4.66
CA ALA A 11 3.29 -5.22 4.31
C ALA A 11 3.32 -4.39 3.01
N LEU A 12 2.55 -4.78 1.99
CA LEU A 12 2.43 -4.00 0.76
C LEU A 12 1.79 -2.62 1.05
N LEU A 13 0.71 -2.58 1.83
CA LEU A 13 0.03 -1.34 2.19
C LEU A 13 0.95 -0.41 3.00
N ALA A 14 1.72 -0.96 3.94
CA ALA A 14 2.75 -0.24 4.69
C ALA A 14 3.81 0.36 3.77
N LEU A 15 4.33 -0.45 2.82
CA LEU A 15 5.33 -0.01 1.85
C LEU A 15 4.78 1.10 0.95
N ILE A 16 3.54 0.97 0.50
CA ILE A 16 2.83 2.02 -0.25
C ILE A 16 2.71 3.29 0.61
N GLY A 17 2.32 3.19 1.87
CA GLY A 17 2.19 4.35 2.77
C GLY A 17 3.52 5.06 3.07
N ALA A 18 4.63 4.32 3.09
CA ALA A 18 5.97 4.86 3.27
C ALA A 18 6.51 5.55 2.01
N LEU A 19 6.13 5.07 0.82
CA LEU A 19 6.68 5.52 -0.48
C LEU A 19 5.70 6.36 -1.31
N GLU A 20 4.50 6.63 -0.80
CA GLU A 20 3.54 7.48 -1.47
C GLU A 20 4.08 8.89 -1.69
N PHE A 21 3.52 9.56 -2.68
CA PHE A 21 3.82 10.92 -3.05
C PHE A 21 2.52 11.65 -3.40
N GLU A 22 2.55 12.98 -3.45
CA GLU A 22 1.39 13.79 -3.88
C GLU A 22 0.08 13.40 -3.16
N ASP A 23 0.14 13.23 -1.83
CA ASP A 23 -1.01 12.96 -0.95
C ASP A 23 -1.74 11.65 -1.29
N GLY A 24 -0.99 10.55 -1.19
CA GLY A 24 -1.52 9.18 -1.30
C GLY A 24 -1.41 8.56 -2.69
N ARG A 25 -0.72 9.20 -3.63
CA ARG A 25 -0.41 8.63 -4.94
C ARG A 25 0.76 7.66 -4.83
N PHE A 26 0.68 6.52 -5.52
CA PHE A 26 1.74 5.51 -5.49
C PHE A 26 1.91 4.78 -6.83
N TRP A 27 3.07 4.16 -7.05
CA TRP A 27 3.36 3.37 -8.25
C TRP A 27 2.75 1.97 -8.16
N LYS A 28 2.13 1.48 -9.24
CA LYS A 28 1.46 0.17 -9.29
C LYS A 28 2.40 -1.01 -9.63
N GLY A 29 3.71 -0.83 -9.50
CA GLY A 29 4.73 -1.81 -9.89
C GLY A 29 4.86 -3.00 -8.93
N TYR A 30 3.79 -3.37 -8.24
CA TYR A 30 3.72 -4.44 -7.25
C TYR A 30 2.93 -5.63 -7.78
N ASP A 31 2.89 -6.73 -7.01
CA ASP A 31 2.09 -7.89 -7.34
C ASP A 31 0.61 -7.50 -7.54
N PHE A 32 0.06 -7.91 -8.69
CA PHE A 32 -1.27 -7.48 -9.11
C PHE A 32 -2.38 -8.07 -8.24
N ASP A 33 -2.22 -9.30 -7.74
CA ASP A 33 -3.25 -9.94 -6.91
C ASP A 33 -3.33 -9.27 -5.53
N LEU A 34 -2.20 -8.82 -4.97
CA LEU A 34 -2.21 -8.04 -3.74
C LEU A 34 -2.85 -6.67 -3.94
N LEU A 35 -2.54 -5.98 -5.05
CA LEU A 35 -3.21 -4.72 -5.39
C LEU A 35 -4.72 -4.90 -5.59
N ASN A 36 -5.14 -5.97 -6.27
CA ASN A 36 -6.56 -6.27 -6.44
C ASN A 36 -7.25 -6.47 -5.09
N SER A 37 -6.64 -7.21 -4.16
CA SER A 37 -7.20 -7.40 -2.82
C SER A 37 -7.30 -6.08 -2.04
N LEU A 38 -6.28 -5.22 -2.09
CA LEU A 38 -6.33 -3.90 -1.44
C LEU A 38 -7.44 -3.02 -2.04
N HIS A 39 -7.71 -3.16 -3.34
CA HIS A 39 -8.82 -2.48 -3.99
C HIS A 39 -10.18 -3.03 -3.57
N GLU A 40 -10.33 -4.35 -3.48
CA GLU A 40 -11.52 -5.03 -2.96
C GLU A 40 -11.83 -4.65 -1.51
N GLN A 41 -10.79 -4.37 -0.72
CA GLN A 41 -10.89 -3.83 0.64
C GLN A 41 -11.24 -2.33 0.67
N GLY A 42 -11.32 -1.64 -0.47
CA GLY A 42 -11.63 -0.21 -0.54
C GLY A 42 -10.47 0.72 -0.14
N LEU A 43 -9.24 0.19 -0.05
CA LEU A 43 -8.07 0.93 0.45
C LEU A 43 -7.34 1.68 -0.66
N ILE A 44 -7.50 1.27 -1.92
CA ILE A 44 -6.91 1.95 -3.07
C ILE A 44 -7.93 2.13 -4.20
N SER A 45 -7.68 3.11 -5.05
CA SER A 45 -8.35 3.26 -6.35
C SER A 45 -8.05 2.09 -7.30
N GLN A 46 -8.88 1.92 -8.32
CA GLN A 46 -8.77 0.81 -9.29
C GLN A 46 -7.36 0.70 -9.92
N PRO A 47 -6.65 -0.43 -9.74
CA PRO A 47 -5.25 -0.57 -10.18
C PRO A 47 -5.08 -0.92 -11.67
N TRP A 48 -6.10 -1.42 -12.37
CA TRP A 48 -6.00 -1.90 -13.77
C TRP A 48 -6.08 -0.80 -14.85
N SER A 49 -6.07 0.47 -14.47
CA SER A 49 -6.03 1.57 -15.44
C SER A 49 -4.69 1.63 -16.19
N LYS A 50 -4.66 2.26 -17.38
CA LYS A 50 -3.43 2.48 -18.16
C LYS A 50 -2.41 3.42 -17.48
N ALA A 51 -2.82 4.14 -16.44
CA ALA A 51 -1.93 4.98 -15.66
C ALA A 51 -0.84 4.11 -14.99
N LYS A 52 0.33 4.69 -14.72
CA LYS A 52 1.40 3.99 -13.97
C LYS A 52 1.18 4.02 -12.46
N SER A 53 0.35 4.94 -11.98
CA SER A 53 0.04 5.15 -10.58
C SER A 53 -1.44 4.95 -10.25
N ALA A 54 -1.70 4.76 -8.97
CA ALA A 54 -3.02 4.76 -8.33
C ALA A 54 -2.96 5.65 -7.08
N TYR A 55 -4.12 5.83 -6.45
CA TYR A 55 -4.27 6.56 -5.20
C TYR A 55 -4.74 5.64 -4.09
N LEU A 56 -4.28 5.92 -2.87
CA LEU A 56 -4.92 5.47 -1.64
C LEU A 56 -6.28 6.17 -1.51
N THR A 57 -7.27 5.48 -0.97
CA THR A 57 -8.49 6.13 -0.49
C THR A 57 -8.21 6.84 0.84
N PRO A 58 -9.09 7.71 1.35
CA PRO A 58 -8.88 8.33 2.66
C PRO A 58 -8.68 7.31 3.80
N GLU A 59 -9.45 6.22 3.78
CA GLU A 59 -9.30 5.10 4.72
C GLU A 59 -7.98 4.36 4.51
N GLY A 60 -7.65 4.05 3.25
CA GLY A 60 -6.39 3.40 2.89
C GLY A 60 -5.18 4.21 3.28
N PHE A 61 -5.23 5.53 3.13
CA PHE A 61 -4.14 6.43 3.49
C PHE A 61 -3.86 6.41 4.99
N GLY A 62 -4.90 6.54 5.81
CA GLY A 62 -4.75 6.44 7.27
C GLY A 62 -4.19 5.09 7.71
N LYS A 63 -4.72 3.99 7.15
CA LYS A 63 -4.24 2.64 7.46
C LYS A 63 -2.80 2.40 6.98
N ALA A 64 -2.46 2.88 5.79
CA ALA A 64 -1.12 2.75 5.22
C ALA A 64 -0.08 3.51 6.05
N LYS A 65 -0.38 4.73 6.50
CA LYS A 65 0.52 5.50 7.38
C LYS A 65 0.69 4.83 8.74
N ALA A 66 -0.39 4.32 9.34
CA ALA A 66 -0.30 3.61 10.62
C ALA A 66 0.56 2.34 10.53
N LEU A 67 0.38 1.55 9.47
CA LEU A 67 1.20 0.35 9.23
C LEU A 67 2.65 0.69 8.89
N ALA A 68 2.88 1.78 8.14
CA ALA A 68 4.23 2.24 7.84
C ALA A 68 4.98 2.65 9.11
N GLU A 69 4.34 3.41 10.00
CA GLU A 69 4.90 3.78 11.30
C GLU A 69 5.17 2.54 12.16
N GLU A 70 4.24 1.59 12.22
CA GLU A 70 4.41 0.34 12.99
C GLU A 70 5.58 -0.51 12.47
N MET A 71 5.75 -0.61 11.14
CA MET A 71 6.73 -1.52 10.52
C MET A 71 8.10 -0.89 10.29
N PHE A 72 8.14 0.41 10.03
CA PHE A 72 9.34 1.12 9.57
C PHE A 72 9.64 2.39 10.39
N GLY A 73 8.77 2.78 11.32
CA GLY A 73 8.99 3.91 12.22
C GLY A 73 10.11 3.62 13.22
N GLY A 74 10.95 4.64 13.44
CA GLY A 74 12.14 4.55 14.28
C GLY A 74 13.24 5.50 13.79
N GLU A 75 14.31 5.66 14.58
CA GLU A 75 15.48 6.42 14.14
C GLU A 75 16.13 5.73 12.92
N SER A 76 16.27 6.51 11.84
CA SER A 76 17.02 6.17 10.65
C SER A 76 18.48 6.59 10.86
N ASP A 77 19.42 5.65 10.72
CA ASP A 77 20.86 5.95 10.56
C ASP A 77 21.21 6.36 9.10
N LEU A 78 20.21 6.54 8.22
CA LEU A 78 20.37 7.07 6.86
C LEU A 78 20.15 8.59 6.81
#